data_AF-A0A954WN77-F1
#
_entry.id   AF-A0A954WN77-F1
#
_cell.length_a   1.000
_cell.length_b   1.000
_cell.length_c   1.000
_cell.angle_alpha   90.00
_cell.angle_beta   90.00
_cell.angle_gamma   90.00
#
_symmetry.space_group_name_H-M   'P 1'
#
loop_
_entity.id
_entity.type
_entity.pdbx_description
1 polymer ?
#
loop_
_entity_poly.entity_id
_entity_poly.type
_entity_poly.pdbx_seq_one_letter_code
_entity_poly.pdbx_strand_id
1 'polypeptide(L)'
;MPNSPLTRSSLLIRVRNSSDANAWTEFVEIYAPLVHAYGMKKGLQDADAADLAQDVLTSVAKAMPSFDYARDRGSFRGWLFTITLNRLRRMATQKQRQVVGSGESNVHEVLLQHPDAPADEDAWNREHKNKLFQ
;
A
#
# COMPACT_ATOMS: atom_id res chain seq x y z
N MET A 1 10.09 -13.32 18.29
CA MET A 1 10.40 -12.71 16.99
C MET A 1 9.45 -13.28 15.95
N PRO A 2 8.44 -12.55 15.44
CA PRO A 2 7.62 -13.12 14.39
C PRO A 2 8.40 -13.02 13.08
N ASN A 3 8.85 -14.17 12.57
CA ASN A 3 9.25 -14.32 11.17
C ASN A 3 8.04 -13.97 10.30
N SER A 4 7.90 -12.69 9.93
CA SER A 4 6.99 -12.26 8.88
C SER A 4 7.51 -12.88 7.57
N PRO A 5 6.67 -13.50 6.73
CA PRO A 5 7.13 -14.10 5.49
C PRO A 5 7.73 -12.98 4.66
N LEU A 6 9.04 -13.07 4.52
CA LEU A 6 9.84 -12.14 3.75
C LEU A 6 9.27 -12.14 2.34
N THR A 7 8.98 -10.95 1.80
CA THR A 7 8.95 -10.79 0.34
C THR A 7 10.20 -11.47 -0.19
N ARG A 8 10.07 -12.37 -1.17
CA ARG A 8 11.21 -13.12 -1.70
C ARG A 8 12.29 -12.11 -2.10
N SER A 9 13.45 -12.16 -1.45
CA SER A 9 14.54 -11.19 -1.67
C SER A 9 14.95 -11.13 -3.14
N SER A 10 14.86 -12.29 -3.83
CA SER A 10 15.09 -12.41 -5.27
C SER A 10 14.13 -11.59 -6.11
N LEU A 11 12.85 -11.49 -5.73
CA LEU A 11 11.86 -10.66 -6.45
C LEU A 11 12.21 -9.18 -6.30
N LEU A 12 12.55 -8.72 -5.09
CA LEU A 12 12.94 -7.32 -4.86
C LEU A 12 14.20 -6.92 -5.65
N ILE A 13 15.19 -7.82 -5.70
CA ILE A 13 16.42 -7.60 -6.50
C ILE A 13 16.06 -7.49 -7.99
N ARG A 14 15.18 -8.34 -8.50
CA ARG A 14 14.77 -8.30 -9.91
C ARG A 14 13.95 -7.06 -10.26
N VAL A 15 13.03 -6.66 -9.37
CA VAL A 15 12.20 -5.45 -9.54
C VAL A 15 13.05 -4.16 -9.59
N ARG A 16 14.24 -4.15 -8.99
CA ARG A 16 15.19 -3.03 -9.12
C ARG A 16 15.70 -2.85 -10.54
N ASN A 17 15.74 -3.91 -11.35
CA ASN A 17 16.04 -3.82 -12.77
C ASN A 17 14.79 -3.38 -13.54
N SER A 18 14.75 -2.12 -13.97
CA SER A 18 13.62 -1.55 -14.73
C SER A 18 13.35 -2.26 -16.07
N SER A 19 14.29 -3.07 -16.57
CA SER A 19 14.12 -3.86 -17.78
C SER A 19 13.50 -5.25 -17.52
N ASP A 20 13.38 -5.70 -16.28
CA ASP A 20 12.75 -6.98 -15.93
C ASP A 20 11.23 -6.81 -15.76
N ALA A 21 10.52 -6.69 -16.89
CA ALA A 21 9.07 -6.53 -16.91
C ALA A 21 8.34 -7.71 -16.23
N ASN A 22 8.88 -8.92 -16.30
CA ASN A 22 8.28 -10.09 -15.68
C ASN A 22 8.32 -10.01 -14.15
N ALA A 23 9.44 -9.55 -13.57
CA ALA A 23 9.52 -9.31 -12.15
C ALA A 23 8.56 -8.21 -11.69
N TRP A 24 8.38 -7.17 -12.52
CA TRP A 24 7.40 -6.13 -12.24
C TRP A 24 5.96 -6.68 -12.27
N THR A 25 5.61 -7.51 -13.26
CA THR A 25 4.29 -8.16 -13.32
C THR A 25 4.04 -9.01 -12.08
N GLU A 26 4.97 -9.90 -11.70
CA GLU A 26 4.86 -10.72 -10.50
C GLU A 26 4.68 -9.86 -9.23
N PHE A 27 5.41 -8.74 -9.16
CA PHE A 27 5.28 -7.78 -8.07
C PHE A 27 3.88 -7.14 -8.02
N VAL A 28 3.34 -6.70 -9.16
CA VAL A 28 2.01 -6.10 -9.27
C VAL A 28 0.93 -7.11 -8.87
N GLU A 29 1.02 -8.36 -9.33
CA GLU A 29 0.06 -9.43 -8.99
C GLU A 29 -0.02 -9.69 -7.48
N ILE A 30 1.10 -9.57 -6.77
CA ILE A 30 1.15 -9.77 -5.31
C ILE A 30 0.60 -8.54 -4.58
N TYR A 31 1.04 -7.34 -4.95
CA TYR A 31 0.83 -6.15 -4.12
C TYR A 31 -0.35 -5.28 -4.53
N ALA A 32 -0.78 -5.27 -5.80
CA ALA A 32 -1.94 -4.48 -6.20
C ALA A 32 -3.22 -4.90 -5.47
N PRO A 33 -3.58 -6.21 -5.40
CA PRO A 33 -4.76 -6.66 -4.66
C PRO A 33 -4.66 -6.44 -3.16
N LEU A 34 -3.44 -6.44 -2.61
CA LEU A 34 -3.20 -6.19 -1.19
C LEU A 34 -3.47 -4.72 -0.83
N VAL A 35 -2.95 -3.78 -1.63
CA VAL A 35 -3.21 -2.35 -1.46
C VAL A 35 -4.68 -2.02 -1.67
N HIS A 36 -5.29 -2.57 -2.72
CA HIS A 36 -6.71 -2.37 -3.02
C HIS A 36 -7.60 -2.85 -1.87
N ALA A 37 -7.40 -4.09 -1.38
CA ALA A 37 -8.16 -4.64 -0.26
C ALA A 37 -7.98 -3.81 1.02
N TYR A 38 -6.80 -3.25 1.26
CA TYR A 38 -6.57 -2.35 2.38
C TYR A 38 -7.36 -1.03 2.22
N GLY A 39 -7.36 -0.44 1.02
CA GLY A 39 -8.17 0.75 0.71
C GLY A 39 -9.66 0.51 0.95
N MET A 40 -10.19 -0.62 0.46
CA MET A 40 -11.59 -1.02 0.67
C MET A 40 -11.91 -1.17 2.17
N LYS A 41 -11.03 -1.82 2.95
CA LYS A 41 -11.18 -1.95 4.41
C LYS A 41 -11.16 -0.61 5.14
N LYS A 42 -10.53 0.41 4.56
CA LYS A 42 -10.50 1.78 5.07
C LYS A 42 -11.65 2.65 4.55
N GLY A 43 -12.64 2.06 3.88
CA GLY A 43 -13.86 2.73 3.47
C GLY A 43 -13.77 3.45 2.12
N LEU A 44 -12.71 3.24 1.35
CA LEU A 44 -12.69 3.68 -0.05
C LEU A 44 -13.70 2.87 -0.87
N GLN A 45 -14.35 3.55 -1.82
CA GLN A 45 -15.04 2.85 -2.91
C GLN A 45 -14.02 2.20 -3.86
N ASP A 46 -14.50 1.26 -4.68
CA ASP A 46 -13.65 0.45 -5.55
C ASP A 46 -12.73 1.27 -6.45
N ALA A 47 -13.25 2.33 -7.09
CA ALA A 47 -12.46 3.23 -7.94
C ALA A 47 -11.33 3.93 -7.17
N ASP A 48 -11.62 4.47 -5.98
CA ASP A 48 -10.61 5.12 -5.14
C ASP A 48 -9.56 4.10 -4.63
N ALA A 49 -9.98 2.86 -4.34
CA ALA A 49 -9.07 1.80 -3.92
C ALA A 49 -8.15 1.34 -5.06
N ALA A 50 -8.65 1.32 -6.31
CA ALA A 50 -7.85 1.07 -7.50
C ALA A 50 -6.84 2.19 -7.76
N ASP A 51 -7.26 3.45 -7.64
CA ASP A 51 -6.38 4.62 -7.76
C ASP A 51 -5.27 4.59 -6.69
N LEU A 52 -5.63 4.25 -5.44
CA LEU A 52 -4.66 4.07 -4.36
C LEU A 52 -3.60 3.01 -4.72
N ALA A 53 -4.03 1.85 -5.26
CA ALA A 53 -3.11 0.81 -5.68
C ALA A 53 -2.18 1.29 -6.79
N GLN A 54 -2.70 1.96 -7.81
CA GLN A 54 -1.90 2.50 -8.91
C GLN A 54 -0.87 3.53 -8.42
N ASP A 55 -1.26 4.44 -7.53
CA ASP A 55 -0.37 5.46 -6.97
C ASP A 55 0.76 4.86 -6.13
N VAL A 56 0.43 3.85 -5.31
CA VAL A 56 1.42 3.14 -4.49
C VAL A 56 2.41 2.41 -5.40
N LEU A 57 1.94 1.64 -6.38
CA LEU A 57 2.81 0.93 -7.32
C LEU A 57 3.68 1.88 -8.14
N THR A 58 3.14 3.02 -8.57
CA THR A 58 3.92 4.06 -9.27
C THR A 58 5.01 4.63 -8.36
N SER A 59 4.71 4.84 -7.08
CA SER A 59 5.68 5.34 -6.09
C SER A 59 6.78 4.31 -5.85
N VAL A 60 6.43 3.02 -5.79
CA VAL A 60 7.39 1.92 -5.70
C VAL A 60 8.29 1.91 -6.93
N ALA A 61 7.73 1.88 -8.15
CA ALA A 61 8.52 1.84 -9.39
C ALA A 61 9.58 2.97 -9.46
N LYS A 62 9.23 4.18 -8.99
CA LYS A 62 10.15 5.31 -8.91
C LYS A 62 11.24 5.16 -7.85
N ALA A 63 10.93 4.51 -6.73
CA ALA A 63 11.86 4.31 -5.62
C ALA A 63 12.79 3.10 -5.83
N MET A 64 12.37 2.09 -6.59
CA MET A 64 13.09 0.82 -6.74
C MET A 64 14.54 0.94 -7.24
N PRO A 65 14.88 1.79 -8.24
CA PRO A 65 16.26 1.91 -8.71
C PRO A 65 17.26 2.29 -7.60
N SER A 66 16.83 3.15 -6.66
CA SER A 66 17.62 3.63 -5.52
C SER A 66 17.32 2.90 -4.22
N PHE A 67 16.42 1.91 -4.24
CA PHE A 67 16.05 1.16 -3.05
C PHE A 67 17.18 0.24 -2.65
N ASP A 68 17.86 0.61 -1.56
CA ASP A 68 18.84 -0.24 -0.91
C ASP A 68 18.14 -1.04 0.19
N TYR A 69 17.99 -2.35 -0.03
CA TYR A 69 17.40 -3.24 0.95
C TYR A 69 18.40 -3.49 2.08
N ALA A 70 18.43 -2.54 3.02
CA ALA A 70 19.20 -2.66 4.24
C ALA A 70 18.29 -3.28 5.32
N ARG A 71 18.55 -4.55 5.68
CA ARG A 71 17.71 -5.35 6.62
C ARG A 71 17.62 -4.70 8.02
N ASP A 72 18.56 -3.83 8.35
CA ASP A 72 18.62 -3.02 9.57
C ASP A 72 17.61 -1.86 9.59
N ARG A 73 17.09 -1.41 8.42
CA ARG A 73 16.13 -0.29 8.32
C ARG A 73 14.67 -0.71 8.34
N GLY A 74 14.39 -2.00 8.54
CA GLY A 74 13.03 -2.56 8.59
C GLY A 74 12.69 -3.45 7.40
N SER A 75 11.43 -3.91 7.34
CA SER A 75 10.97 -4.79 6.27
C SER A 75 10.47 -3.99 5.06
N PHE A 76 10.66 -4.55 3.86
CA PHE A 76 10.08 -3.98 2.63
C PHE A 76 8.56 -3.76 2.77
N ARG A 77 7.87 -4.68 3.44
CA ARG A 77 6.42 -4.61 3.64
C ARG A 77 5.99 -3.46 4.54
N GLY A 78 6.76 -3.17 5.59
CA GLY A 78 6.50 -2.03 6.48
C GLY A 78 6.75 -0.71 5.75
N TRP A 79 7.78 -0.65 4.91
CA TRP A 79 8.01 0.47 4.01
C TRP A 79 6.86 0.65 3.00
N LEU A 80 6.41 -0.43 2.36
CA LEU A 80 5.27 -0.41 1.45
C LEU A 80 3.98 0.04 2.15
N PHE A 81 3.72 -0.50 3.34
CA PHE A 81 2.59 -0.11 4.18
C PHE A 81 2.64 1.39 4.51
N THR A 82 3.83 1.92 4.81
CA THR A 82 4.03 3.36 5.06
C THR A 82 3.66 4.20 3.83
N ILE A 83 4.04 3.78 2.62
CA ILE A 83 3.65 4.46 1.38
C ILE A 83 2.13 4.42 1.21
N THR A 84 1.50 3.26 1.39
CA THR A 84 0.05 3.09 1.29
C THR A 84 -0.69 3.99 2.27
N LEU A 85 -0.29 3.99 3.54
CA LEU A 85 -0.91 4.80 4.58
C LEU A 85 -0.75 6.30 4.32
N ASN A 86 0.42 6.74 3.88
CA ASN A 86 0.66 8.13 3.53
C ASN A 86 -0.20 8.57 2.34
N ARG A 87 -0.36 7.71 1.31
CA ARG A 87 -1.21 8.02 0.17
C ARG A 87 -2.68 8.10 0.55
N LEU A 88 -3.17 7.14 1.34
CA LEU A 88 -4.53 7.13 1.85
C LEU A 88 -4.85 8.41 2.66
N ARG A 89 -3.96 8.81 3.57
CA ARG A 89 -4.10 10.05 4.36
C ARG A 89 -4.16 11.30 3.47
N ARG A 90 -3.36 11.33 2.40
CA ARG A 90 -3.38 12.42 1.42
C ARG A 90 -4.72 12.49 0.69
N MET A 91 -5.26 11.36 0.24
CA MET A 91 -6.57 11.30 -0.42
C MET A 91 -7.68 11.79 0.51
N ALA A 92 -7.69 11.37 1.77
CA ALA A 92 -8.64 11.83 2.77
C ALA A 92 -8.56 13.36 2.99
N THR A 93 -7.35 13.91 3.11
CA THR A 93 -7.13 15.36 3.29
C THR A 93 -7.58 16.15 2.05
N GLN A 94 -7.36 15.62 0.85
CA GLN A 94 -7.77 16.28 -0.40
C GLN A 94 -9.30 16.31 -0.55
N LYS A 95 -9.98 15.21 -0.23
CA LYS A 95 -11.45 15.14 -0.28
C LYS A 95 -12.09 16.11 0.72
N GLN A 96 -11.58 16.19 1.95
CA GLN A 96 -12.06 17.15 2.95
C GLN A 96 -12.00 18.60 2.46
N ARG A 97 -10.92 18.98 1.77
CA ARG A 97 -10.78 20.35 1.21
C ARG A 97 -11.77 20.66 0.09
N GLN A 98 -12.18 19.65 -0.69
CA GLN A 98 -13.16 19.83 -1.77
C GLN A 98 -14.58 19.98 -1.22
N VAL A 99 -14.95 19.20 -0.19
CA VAL A 99 -16.28 19.26 0.45
C VAL A 99 -16.53 20.60 1.14
N VAL A 100 -15.52 21.25 1.72
CA VAL A 100 -15.66 22.58 2.36
C VAL A 100 -15.96 23.69 1.33
N GLY A 101 -15.69 23.48 0.04
CA GLY A 101 -15.97 24.44 -1.03
C GLY A 101 -17.32 24.26 -1.73
N SER A 102 -17.93 23.07 -1.65
CA SER A 102 -19.24 22.76 -2.23
C SER A 102 -20.26 22.67 -1.09
N GLY A 103 -21.19 23.62 -1.02
CA GLY A 103 -22.24 23.72 0.02
C GLY A 103 -23.27 22.58 0.06
N GLU A 104 -22.88 21.36 -0.30
CA GLU A 104 -23.71 20.15 -0.21
C GLU A 104 -23.08 19.22 0.83
N SER A 105 -23.51 19.43 2.07
CA SER A 105 -23.14 18.62 3.21
C SER A 105 -23.86 17.28 3.14
N ASN A 106 -23.25 16.29 2.50
CA ASN A 106 -23.48 14.91 2.90
C ASN A 106 -22.36 14.00 2.42
N VAL A 107 -22.09 13.00 3.25
CA VAL A 107 -21.19 11.87 3.03
C VAL A 107 -19.73 12.09 3.45
N HIS A 108 -19.32 11.23 4.40
CA HIS A 108 -17.99 10.65 4.58
C HIS A 108 -17.21 11.03 5.85
N GLU A 109 -17.85 10.85 7.00
CA GLU A 109 -17.26 10.94 8.34
C GLU A 109 -16.45 9.68 8.76
N VAL A 110 -16.34 8.66 7.90
CA VAL A 110 -15.78 7.34 8.30
C VAL A 110 -14.27 7.20 8.03
N LEU A 111 -13.63 8.09 7.25
CA LEU A 111 -12.24 7.87 6.79
C LEU A 111 -11.15 7.96 7.87
N LEU A 112 -11.41 8.55 9.05
CA LEU A 112 -10.37 8.92 10.01
C LEU A 112 -10.67 8.52 11.46
N GLN A 113 -11.46 7.47 11.71
CA GLN A 113 -11.43 6.85 13.03
C GLN A 113 -10.08 6.13 13.17
N HIS A 114 -9.15 6.83 13.82
CA HIS A 114 -7.79 6.46 14.22
C HIS A 114 -7.31 5.06 13.77
N PRO A 115 -6.49 4.97 12.71
CA PRO A 115 -5.69 3.78 12.49
C PRO A 115 -4.64 3.68 13.60
N ASP A 116 -4.76 2.66 14.46
CA ASP A 116 -3.65 2.25 15.32
C ASP A 116 -2.60 1.63 14.39
N ALA A 117 -1.60 2.43 14.00
CA ALA A 117 -0.64 2.07 12.95
C ALA A 117 0.02 0.69 13.16
N PRO A 118 0.37 0.26 14.39
CA PRO A 118 0.81 -1.10 14.67
C PRO A 118 -0.24 -2.17 14.35
N ALA A 119 -1.51 -1.97 14.75
CA ALA A 119 -2.58 -2.94 14.51
C ALA A 119 -2.92 -3.08 13.02
N ASP A 120 -2.87 -1.98 12.27
CA ASP A 120 -3.07 -1.97 10.83
C ASP A 120 -1.91 -2.65 10.09
N GLU A 121 -0.66 -2.41 10.51
CA GLU A 121 0.51 -3.08 9.95
C GLU A 121 0.45 -4.59 10.21
N ASP A 122 -0.02 -5.01 11.38
CA ASP A 122 -0.24 -6.43 11.68
C ASP A 122 -1.35 -7.04 10.82
N ALA A 123 -2.46 -6.33 10.61
CA ALA A 123 -3.53 -6.77 9.72
C ALA A 123 -3.05 -6.89 8.26
N TRP A 124 -2.27 -5.92 7.79
CA TRP A 124 -1.58 -5.94 6.50
C TRP A 124 -0.64 -7.15 6.37
N ASN A 125 0.11 -7.44 7.44
CA ASN A 125 0.99 -8.60 7.51
C ASN A 125 0.25 -9.94 7.44
N ARG A 126 -0.92 -10.04 8.08
CA ARG A 126 -1.80 -11.21 7.98
C ARG A 126 -2.44 -11.38 6.60
N GLU A 127 -2.95 -10.30 6.00
CA GLU A 127 -3.63 -10.37 4.71
C GLU A 127 -2.71 -10.94 3.61
N HIS A 128 -1.49 -10.43 3.51
CA HIS A 128 -0.52 -10.96 2.55
C HIS A 128 -0.09 -12.40 2.87
N LYS A 129 -0.02 -12.81 4.15
CA LYS A 129 0.23 -14.21 4.50
C LYS A 129 -0.84 -15.09 3.86
N ASN A 130 -2.11 -14.73 4.06
CA ASN A 130 -3.24 -15.50 3.54
C ASN A 130 -3.20 -15.60 2.00
N LYS A 131 -2.85 -14.51 1.31
CA LYS A 131 -2.77 -14.48 -0.16
C LYS A 131 -1.61 -15.30 -0.75
N LEU A 132 -0.55 -15.57 0.02
CA LEU A 132 0.59 -16.37 -0.46
C LEU A 132 0.42 -17.89 -0.27
N PHE A 133 -0.51 -18.32 0.58
CA PHE A 133 -0.73 -19.73 0.93
C PHE A 133 -2.10 -20.26 0.48
N GLN A 134 -2.75 -19.58 -0.47
CA GLN A 134 -3.96 -20.05 -1.17
C GLN A 134 -3.62 -20.58 -2.55
#